data_AF-A0A8S3JJ28-F1
#
_entry.id   AF-A0A8S3JJ28-F1
#
_cell.length_a   1.000
_cell.length_b   1.000
_cell.length_c   1.000
_cell.angle_alpha   90.00
_cell.angle_beta   90.00
_cell.angle_gamma   90.00
#
_symmetry.space_group_name_H-M   'P 1'
#
loop_
_entity.id
_entity.type
_entity.pdbx_description
1 polymer ?
#
loop_
_entity_poly.entity_id
_entity_poly.type
_entity_poly.pdbx_seq_one_letter_code
_entity_poly.pdbx_strand_id
1 'polypeptide(L)'
;ADVINDFGDVVEKTLLYFTITRWVLLGKVISRVLELWDPLNEYFLNFLPRIQKSQLNKTEKYEKIKSNLTSNVVKIRLQFVLFLCKNIFDRFLTWFQQEEPLIHLLYRELSELFYLVLAQFLKYDFIVGKSGGDLCDIDFKLNEKQLNSKNIRIGERTRKQLNALTQQEREDFFKDIRNIYHGISKYFKLNL
;
A
#
# COMPACT_ATOMS: atom_id res chain seq x y z
N ALA A 1 30.92 -19.21 -4.37
CA ALA A 1 31.00 -18.86 -2.94
C ALA A 1 30.47 -17.45 -2.68
N ASP A 2 30.26 -16.63 -3.72
CA ASP A 2 29.92 -15.20 -3.58
C ASP A 2 28.44 -14.89 -3.30
N VAL A 3 27.51 -15.81 -3.59
CA VAL A 3 26.06 -15.60 -3.35
C VAL A 3 25.72 -15.61 -1.86
N ILE A 4 26.50 -16.32 -1.04
CA ILE A 4 26.24 -16.46 0.40
C ILE A 4 26.71 -15.21 1.16
N ASN A 5 27.78 -14.56 0.70
CA ASN A 5 28.28 -13.34 1.32
C ASN A 5 27.31 -12.16 1.10
N ASP A 6 26.63 -12.11 -0.04
CA ASP A 6 25.61 -11.08 -0.33
C ASP A 6 24.32 -11.26 0.50
N PHE A 7 24.05 -12.48 0.98
CA PHE A 7 22.99 -12.74 1.96
C PHE A 7 23.42 -12.39 3.40
N GLY A 8 24.72 -12.45 3.70
CA GLY A 8 25.29 -12.17 5.02
C GLY A 8 25.09 -10.71 5.44
N ASP A 9 25.28 -9.77 4.50
CA ASP A 9 25.05 -8.34 4.75
C ASP A 9 23.54 -7.98 4.84
N VAL A 10 22.65 -8.86 4.37
CA VAL A 10 21.18 -8.70 4.44
C VAL A 10 20.59 -9.15 5.80
N VAL A 11 21.38 -9.84 6.64
CA VAL A 11 20.93 -10.34 7.95
C VAL A 11 20.46 -9.22 8.87
N GLU A 12 21.01 -8.00 8.75
CA GLU A 12 20.57 -6.83 9.52
C GLU A 12 19.17 -6.30 9.09
N LYS A 13 18.63 -6.73 7.94
CA LYS A 13 17.32 -6.32 7.41
C LYS A 13 16.31 -7.48 7.33
N THR A 14 16.18 -8.26 8.39
CA THR A 14 15.17 -9.33 8.45
C THR A 14 13.74 -8.79 8.23
N LEU A 15 12.89 -9.57 7.54
CA LEU A 15 11.47 -9.24 7.40
C LEU A 15 10.82 -9.21 8.79
N LEU A 16 10.18 -8.09 9.12
CA LEU A 16 9.44 -8.00 10.38
C LEU A 16 8.20 -8.88 10.30
N TYR A 17 7.89 -9.60 11.38
CA TYR A 17 6.61 -10.27 11.52
C TYR A 17 5.47 -9.25 11.43
N PHE A 18 4.53 -9.49 10.53
CA PHE A 18 3.30 -8.71 10.48
C PHE A 18 2.46 -9.05 11.71
N THR A 19 2.25 -8.07 12.59
CA THR A 19 1.30 -8.17 13.69
C THR A 19 0.11 -7.26 13.41
N ILE A 20 -1.10 -7.81 13.44
CA ILE A 20 -2.35 -7.05 13.23
C ILE A 20 -2.46 -5.88 14.21
N THR A 21 -1.80 -5.92 15.37
CA THR A 21 -1.81 -4.85 16.39
C THR A 21 -0.78 -3.74 16.16
N ARG A 22 0.04 -3.81 15.10
CA ARG A 22 1.06 -2.78 14.80
C ARG A 22 0.93 -2.31 13.37
N TRP A 23 -0.18 -1.66 13.02
CA TRP A 23 -0.44 -1.12 11.68
C TRP A 23 0.64 -0.16 11.18
N VAL A 24 1.35 0.53 12.09
CA VAL A 24 2.54 1.35 11.78
C VAL A 24 3.68 0.53 11.16
N LEU A 25 3.77 -0.76 11.46
CA LEU A 25 4.79 -1.63 10.88
C LEU A 25 4.45 -2.06 9.45
N LEU A 26 3.20 -1.91 8.98
CA LEU A 26 2.83 -2.36 7.63
C LEU A 26 3.66 -1.65 6.57
N GLY A 27 3.79 -0.32 6.65
CA GLY A 27 4.66 0.44 5.75
C GLY A 27 6.12 -0.03 5.79
N LYS A 28 6.64 -0.33 6.99
CA LYS A 28 8.01 -0.83 7.18
C LYS A 28 8.21 -2.24 6.61
N VAL A 29 7.22 -3.12 6.78
CA VAL A 29 7.23 -4.50 6.24
C VAL A 29 7.21 -4.44 4.72
N ILE A 30 6.28 -3.68 4.14
CA ILE A 30 6.16 -3.56 2.68
C ILE A 30 7.42 -2.92 2.09
N SER A 31 8.01 -1.90 2.75
CA SER A 31 9.29 -1.31 2.31
C SER A 31 10.38 -2.38 2.23
N ARG A 32 10.54 -3.22 3.26
CA ARG A 32 11.53 -4.31 3.26
C ARG A 32 11.26 -5.35 2.18
N VAL A 33 10.01 -5.75 1.98
CA VAL A 33 9.64 -6.69 0.91
C VAL A 33 10.01 -6.14 -0.46
N LEU A 34 9.79 -4.83 -0.69
CA LEU A 34 10.15 -4.18 -1.95
C LEU A 34 11.66 -3.96 -2.11
N GLU A 35 12.39 -3.68 -1.03
CA GLU A 35 13.86 -3.60 -1.04
C GLU A 35 14.50 -4.95 -1.32
N LEU A 36 13.96 -6.03 -0.76
CA LEU A 36 14.43 -7.40 -0.94
C LEU A 36 13.75 -8.11 -2.10
N TRP A 37 13.06 -7.40 -2.99
CA TRP A 37 12.26 -8.04 -4.03
C TRP A 37 13.09 -8.95 -4.94
N ASP A 38 14.24 -8.46 -5.39
CA ASP A 38 15.11 -9.20 -6.31
C ASP A 38 15.84 -10.36 -5.60
N PRO A 39 16.40 -10.19 -4.38
CA PRO A 39 16.88 -11.31 -3.56
C PRO A 39 15.82 -12.38 -3.28
N LEU A 40 14.56 -11.98 -3.03
CA LEU A 40 13.46 -12.91 -2.81
C LEU A 40 13.15 -13.69 -4.09
N ASN A 41 13.17 -13.04 -5.26
CA ASN A 41 13.04 -13.74 -6.54
C ASN A 41 14.17 -14.75 -6.75
N GLU A 42 15.42 -14.36 -6.52
CA GLU A 42 16.56 -15.28 -6.67
C GLU A 42 16.44 -16.48 -5.73
N TYR A 43 16.09 -16.23 -4.47
CA TYR A 43 15.93 -17.27 -3.48
C TYR A 43 14.79 -18.24 -3.83
N PHE A 44 13.58 -17.73 -4.05
CA PHE A 44 12.39 -18.56 -4.23
C PHE A 44 12.27 -19.15 -5.64
N LEU A 45 12.78 -18.49 -6.68
CA LEU A 45 12.63 -18.94 -8.07
C LEU A 45 13.83 -19.75 -8.56
N ASN A 46 15.05 -19.46 -8.07
CA ASN A 46 16.28 -20.10 -8.56
C ASN A 46 16.94 -21.01 -7.53
N PHE A 47 17.19 -20.54 -6.30
CA PHE A 47 17.94 -21.29 -5.30
C PHE A 47 17.14 -22.45 -4.68
N LEU A 48 15.96 -22.17 -4.14
CA LEU A 48 15.10 -23.17 -3.47
C LEU A 48 14.77 -24.38 -4.36
N PRO A 49 14.36 -24.17 -5.63
CA PRO A 49 14.04 -25.28 -6.54
C PRO A 49 15.23 -26.17 -6.88
N ARG A 50 16.47 -25.65 -6.79
CA ARG A 50 17.69 -26.42 -7.04
C ARG A 50 18.02 -27.35 -5.87
N ILE A 51 17.69 -26.97 -4.64
CA ILE A 51 18.06 -27.71 -3.43
C ILE A 51 16.96 -28.69 -2.99
N GLN A 52 15.68 -28.31 -3.10
CA GLN A 52 14.57 -29.06 -2.49
C GLN A 52 13.44 -29.41 -3.48
N LYS A 53 13.79 -29.71 -4.74
CA LYS A 53 12.84 -29.93 -5.85
C LYS A 53 11.70 -30.92 -5.54
N SER A 54 11.99 -31.99 -4.79
CA SER A 54 11.03 -33.07 -4.49
C SER A 54 9.98 -32.72 -3.43
N GLN A 55 10.27 -31.77 -2.53
CA GLN A 55 9.38 -31.36 -1.44
C GLN A 55 8.52 -30.13 -1.80
N LEU A 56 9.02 -29.26 -2.69
CA LEU A 56 8.37 -27.98 -3.00
C LEU A 56 7.12 -28.10 -3.86
N ASN A 57 7.15 -28.96 -4.88
CA ASN A 57 6.04 -29.14 -5.83
C ASN A 57 4.75 -29.69 -5.18
N LYS A 58 4.78 -30.03 -3.89
CA LYS A 58 3.65 -30.53 -3.11
C LYS A 58 3.03 -29.48 -2.20
N THR A 59 3.64 -28.30 -2.07
CA THR A 59 3.23 -27.31 -1.07
C THR A 59 2.53 -26.12 -1.72
N GLU A 60 1.22 -26.02 -1.51
CA GLU A 60 0.38 -24.91 -2.02
C GLU A 60 0.93 -23.51 -1.64
N LYS A 61 1.55 -23.40 -0.45
CA LYS A 61 2.18 -22.16 0.02
C LYS A 61 3.32 -21.69 -0.88
N TYR A 62 4.15 -22.63 -1.36
CA TYR A 62 5.28 -22.30 -2.22
C TYR A 62 4.80 -21.80 -3.58
N GLU A 63 3.82 -22.48 -4.19
CA GLU A 63 3.25 -22.04 -5.46
C GLU A 63 2.59 -20.66 -5.36
N LYS A 64 1.90 -20.37 -4.25
CA LYS A 64 1.35 -19.03 -3.96
C LYS A 64 2.43 -17.95 -3.87
N ILE A 65 3.55 -18.21 -3.19
CA ILE A 65 4.66 -17.26 -3.09
C ILE A 65 5.29 -17.03 -4.46
N LYS A 66 5.57 -18.12 -5.18
CA LYS A 66 6.14 -18.08 -6.53
C LYS A 66 5.26 -17.30 -7.50
N SER A 67 3.94 -17.54 -7.51
CA SER A 67 3.01 -16.81 -8.38
C SER A 67 2.97 -15.32 -8.06
N ASN A 68 3.01 -14.95 -6.78
CA ASN A 68 3.00 -13.56 -6.34
C ASN A 68 4.30 -12.83 -6.67
N LEU A 69 5.45 -13.47 -6.48
CA LEU A 69 6.77 -12.90 -6.78
C LEU A 69 6.98 -12.68 -8.28
N THR A 70 6.43 -13.57 -9.11
CA THR A 70 6.46 -13.45 -10.57
C THR A 70 5.49 -12.38 -11.10
N SER A 71 4.50 -11.95 -10.31
CA SER A 71 3.47 -11.02 -10.74
C SER A 71 3.88 -9.55 -10.58
N ASN A 72 4.03 -8.85 -11.71
CA ASN A 72 4.24 -7.39 -11.72
C ASN A 72 3.07 -6.65 -11.05
N VAL A 73 1.84 -7.15 -11.21
CA VAL A 73 0.64 -6.58 -10.59
C VAL A 73 0.78 -6.56 -9.07
N VAL A 74 1.26 -7.64 -8.46
CA VAL A 74 1.46 -7.72 -7.01
C VAL A 74 2.52 -6.72 -6.55
N LYS A 75 3.66 -6.66 -7.23
CA LYS A 75 4.73 -5.68 -6.90
C LYS A 75 4.22 -4.24 -6.93
N ILE A 76 3.46 -3.90 -7.98
CA ILE A 76 2.91 -2.54 -8.17
C ILE A 76 1.83 -2.24 -7.12
N ARG A 77 0.97 -3.21 -6.77
CA ARG A 77 0.00 -3.05 -5.68
C ARG A 77 0.69 -2.80 -4.35
N LEU A 78 1.77 -3.52 -4.04
CA LEU A 78 2.57 -3.28 -2.83
C LEU A 78 3.17 -1.87 -2.81
N GLN A 79 3.66 -1.37 -3.94
CA GLN A 79 4.14 0.00 -4.05
C GLN A 79 3.04 1.04 -3.80
N PHE A 80 1.84 0.80 -4.30
CA PHE A 80 0.68 1.65 -4.01
C PHE A 80 0.31 1.63 -2.52
N VAL A 81 0.26 0.45 -1.89
CA VAL A 81 -0.03 0.36 -0.45
C VAL A 81 1.05 1.06 0.37
N LEU A 82 2.33 0.93 -0.01
CA LEU A 82 3.42 1.67 0.61
C LEU A 82 3.23 3.19 0.47
N PHE A 83 2.78 3.66 -0.69
CA PHE A 83 2.43 5.06 -0.90
C PHE A 83 1.33 5.52 0.06
N LEU A 84 0.25 4.74 0.23
CA LEU A 84 -0.82 5.06 1.18
C LEU A 84 -0.30 5.16 2.62
N CYS A 85 0.46 4.16 3.07
CA CYS A 85 1.07 4.18 4.41
C CYS A 85 1.87 5.47 4.61
N LYS A 86 2.82 5.75 3.72
CA LYS A 86 3.76 6.87 3.88
C LYS A 86 3.12 8.25 3.73
N ASN A 87 2.18 8.41 2.81
CA ASN A 87 1.68 9.75 2.43
C ASN A 87 0.36 10.13 3.10
N ILE A 88 -0.38 9.15 3.63
CA ILE A 88 -1.69 9.39 4.24
C ILE A 88 -1.64 9.07 5.73
N PHE A 89 -1.17 7.87 6.09
CA PHE A 89 -1.38 7.35 7.44
C PHE A 89 -0.22 7.59 8.40
N ASP A 90 1.04 7.63 7.95
CA ASP A 90 2.21 7.70 8.83
C ASP A 90 2.17 8.91 9.77
N ARG A 91 1.77 10.10 9.27
CA ARG A 91 1.64 11.32 10.10
C ARG A 91 0.63 11.11 11.22
N PHE A 92 -0.59 10.73 10.88
CA PHE A 92 -1.67 10.53 11.85
C PHE A 92 -1.32 9.42 12.83
N LEU A 93 -0.82 8.28 12.36
CA LEU A 93 -0.49 7.16 13.22
C LEU A 93 0.65 7.48 14.19
N THR A 94 1.66 8.25 13.76
CA THR A 94 2.73 8.72 14.65
C THR A 94 2.19 9.67 15.71
N TRP A 95 1.31 10.60 15.31
CA TRP A 95 0.64 11.50 16.23
C TRP A 95 -0.27 10.76 17.23
N PHE A 96 -1.07 9.81 16.75
CA PHE A 96 -2.00 9.03 17.57
C PHE A 96 -1.31 8.12 18.59
N GLN A 97 -0.01 7.82 18.38
CA GLN A 97 0.81 7.02 19.30
C GLN A 97 1.58 7.85 20.33
N GLN A 98 1.36 9.16 20.38
CA GLN A 98 1.95 9.99 21.42
C GLN A 98 1.39 9.60 22.79
N GLU A 99 2.24 9.65 23.82
CA GLU A 99 1.85 9.33 25.20
C GLU A 99 0.94 10.41 25.82
N GLU A 100 0.95 11.61 25.24
CA GLU A 100 0.18 12.76 25.71
C GLU A 100 -1.34 12.57 25.45
N PRO A 101 -2.22 12.97 26.40
CA PRO A 101 -3.66 12.86 26.25
C PRO A 101 -4.23 13.95 25.32
N LEU A 102 -4.01 13.82 24.01
CA LEU A 102 -4.42 14.78 22.99
C LEU A 102 -5.82 14.51 22.40
N ILE A 103 -6.74 13.94 23.20
CA ILE A 103 -8.09 13.56 22.75
C ILE A 103 -8.89 14.74 22.17
N HIS A 104 -8.67 15.94 22.69
CA HIS A 104 -9.31 17.17 22.23
C HIS A 104 -8.93 17.55 20.79
N LEU A 105 -7.82 17.02 20.26
CA LEU A 105 -7.39 17.22 18.87
C LEU A 105 -7.82 16.08 17.94
N LEU A 106 -8.27 14.94 18.48
CA LEU A 106 -8.53 13.72 17.70
C LEU A 106 -9.50 13.96 16.55
N TYR A 107 -10.60 14.66 16.80
CA TYR A 107 -11.59 14.99 15.77
C TYR A 107 -10.97 15.81 14.62
N ARG A 108 -10.14 16.80 14.97
CA ARG A 108 -9.43 17.63 13.99
C ARG A 108 -8.48 16.78 13.15
N GLU A 109 -7.67 15.94 13.79
CA GLU A 109 -6.68 15.10 13.10
C GLU A 109 -7.34 14.02 12.23
N LEU A 110 -8.47 13.44 12.67
CA LEU A 110 -9.25 12.51 11.84
C LEU A 110 -9.90 13.22 10.65
N SER A 111 -10.40 14.44 10.85
CA SER A 111 -10.98 15.25 9.77
C SER A 111 -9.93 15.59 8.71
N GLU A 112 -8.72 15.95 9.15
CA GLU A 112 -7.60 16.21 8.23
C GLU A 112 -7.15 14.93 7.51
N LEU A 113 -7.09 13.80 8.21
CA LEU A 113 -6.79 12.51 7.60
C LEU A 113 -7.83 12.14 6.53
N PHE A 114 -9.12 12.38 6.81
CA PHE A 114 -10.19 12.13 5.85
C PHE A 114 -10.07 13.05 4.63
N TYR A 115 -9.80 14.35 4.84
CA TYR A 115 -9.52 15.28 3.76
C TYR A 115 -8.34 14.80 2.89
N LEU A 116 -7.25 14.34 3.50
CA LEU A 116 -6.08 13.83 2.79
C LEU A 116 -6.41 12.61 1.93
N VAL A 117 -7.28 11.70 2.40
CA VAL A 117 -7.77 10.56 1.61
C VAL A 117 -8.55 11.05 0.39
N LEU A 118 -9.53 11.94 0.59
CA LEU A 118 -10.36 12.48 -0.49
C LEU A 118 -9.54 13.22 -1.55
N ALA A 119 -8.54 13.99 -1.12
CA ALA A 119 -7.63 14.72 -1.99
C ALA A 119 -6.76 13.83 -2.91
N GLN A 120 -6.72 12.52 -2.68
CA GLN A 120 -5.98 11.60 -3.56
C GLN A 120 -6.71 11.29 -4.86
N PHE A 121 -8.04 11.33 -4.86
CA PHE A 121 -8.85 10.82 -5.96
C PHE A 121 -10.02 11.72 -6.36
N LEU A 122 -10.35 12.76 -5.58
CA LEU A 122 -11.32 13.78 -5.96
C LEU A 122 -10.64 15.02 -6.53
N LYS A 123 -11.37 15.76 -7.37
CA LYS A 123 -10.91 17.05 -7.88
C LYS A 123 -10.88 18.09 -6.74
N TYR A 124 -9.89 18.97 -6.79
CA TYR A 124 -9.63 19.96 -5.73
C TYR A 124 -10.80 20.92 -5.49
N ASP A 125 -11.41 21.42 -6.58
CA ASP A 125 -12.58 22.29 -6.56
C ASP A 125 -13.79 21.68 -5.83
N PHE A 126 -13.86 20.35 -5.74
CA PHE A 126 -14.96 19.66 -5.06
C PHE A 126 -14.76 19.52 -3.55
N ILE A 127 -13.53 19.62 -3.05
CA ILE A 127 -13.19 19.41 -1.64
C ILE A 127 -12.65 20.66 -0.94
N VAL A 128 -12.21 21.67 -1.69
CA VAL A 128 -11.65 22.90 -1.12
C VAL A 128 -12.64 23.58 -0.16
N GLY A 129 -12.12 24.04 0.98
CA GLY A 129 -12.90 24.73 2.01
C GLY A 129 -13.76 23.82 2.90
N LYS A 130 -13.84 22.50 2.65
CA LYS A 130 -14.60 21.56 3.48
C LYS A 130 -13.75 21.01 4.62
N SER A 131 -14.35 20.86 5.79
CA SER A 131 -13.71 20.27 6.98
C SER A 131 -14.74 19.60 7.87
N GLY A 132 -14.31 18.70 8.75
CA GLY A 132 -15.19 18.03 9.71
C GLY A 132 -16.43 17.43 9.06
N GLY A 133 -17.62 17.81 9.55
CA GLY A 133 -18.92 17.34 9.06
C GLY A 133 -19.14 17.58 7.56
N ASP A 134 -18.64 18.68 6.99
CA ASP A 134 -18.80 18.97 5.55
C ASP A 134 -18.17 17.90 4.65
N LEU A 135 -17.13 17.21 5.16
CA LEU A 135 -16.50 16.10 4.45
C LEU A 135 -17.40 14.87 4.41
N CYS A 136 -18.20 14.66 5.46
CA CYS A 136 -19.16 13.57 5.52
C CYS A 136 -20.31 13.76 4.51
N ASP A 137 -20.66 14.99 4.15
CA ASP A 137 -21.70 15.27 3.15
C ASP A 137 -21.24 15.05 1.70
N ILE A 138 -19.93 14.86 1.47
CA ILE A 138 -19.39 14.61 0.13
C ILE A 138 -19.86 13.26 -0.39
N ASP A 139 -20.49 13.27 -1.58
CA ASP A 139 -20.66 12.07 -2.39
C ASP A 139 -19.40 11.81 -3.22
N PHE A 140 -18.49 11.04 -2.65
CA PHE A 140 -17.21 10.68 -3.28
C PHE A 140 -17.35 9.63 -4.40
N LYS A 141 -18.54 9.08 -4.65
CA LYS A 141 -18.77 8.09 -5.71
C LYS A 141 -19.08 8.73 -7.07
N LEU A 142 -19.35 10.03 -7.11
CA LEU A 142 -19.60 10.78 -8.34
C LEU A 142 -18.37 10.76 -9.26
N ASN A 143 -18.48 10.06 -10.39
CA ASN A 143 -17.37 9.84 -11.32
C ASN A 143 -16.87 11.15 -11.93
N GLU A 144 -17.76 12.10 -12.19
CA GLU A 144 -17.46 13.42 -12.74
C GLU A 144 -16.70 14.33 -11.77
N LYS A 145 -16.76 14.03 -10.46
CA LYS A 145 -16.01 14.72 -9.42
C LYS A 145 -14.69 14.02 -9.07
N GLN A 146 -14.46 12.82 -9.59
CA GLN A 146 -13.21 12.10 -9.43
C GLN A 146 -12.16 12.52 -10.46
N LEU A 147 -10.90 12.30 -10.08
CA LEU A 147 -9.76 12.41 -10.97
C LEU A 147 -9.77 11.24 -11.97
N ASN A 148 -9.37 11.53 -13.20
CA ASN A 148 -9.12 10.50 -14.19
C ASN A 148 -7.91 9.62 -13.77
N SER A 149 -7.73 8.48 -14.43
CA SER A 149 -6.65 7.53 -14.11
C SER A 149 -5.24 8.12 -14.29
N LYS A 150 -5.07 9.18 -15.09
CA LYS A 150 -3.79 9.88 -15.24
C LYS A 150 -3.44 10.74 -14.02
N ASN A 151 -4.45 11.32 -13.38
CA ASN A 151 -4.28 12.31 -12.32
C ASN A 151 -4.52 11.77 -10.91
N ILE A 152 -5.20 10.62 -10.76
CA ILE A 152 -5.36 9.97 -9.46
C ILE A 152 -3.99 9.69 -8.82
N ARG A 153 -3.86 10.06 -7.54
CA ARG A 153 -2.59 9.95 -6.81
C ARG A 153 -2.36 8.50 -6.40
N ILE A 154 -1.23 7.94 -6.85
CA ILE A 154 -0.81 6.56 -6.54
C ILE A 154 0.68 6.43 -6.17
N GLY A 155 1.39 7.56 -6.11
CA GLY A 155 2.83 7.62 -5.92
C GLY A 155 3.65 7.47 -7.20
N GLU A 156 4.80 8.16 -7.24
CA GLU A 156 5.69 8.21 -8.41
C GLU A 156 6.26 6.83 -8.77
N ARG A 157 6.71 6.06 -7.76
CA ARG A 157 7.25 4.70 -7.96
C ARG A 157 6.25 3.79 -8.66
N THR A 158 5.02 3.75 -8.14
CA THR A 158 3.90 2.99 -8.73
C THR A 158 3.63 3.46 -10.15
N ARG A 159 3.57 4.78 -10.39
CA ARG A 159 3.31 5.36 -11.72
C ARG A 159 4.34 4.92 -12.75
N LYS A 160 5.64 4.96 -12.40
CA LYS A 160 6.74 4.54 -13.29
C LYS A 160 6.63 3.06 -13.69
N GLN A 161 6.13 2.21 -12.81
CA GLN A 161 6.04 0.77 -13.06
C GLN A 161 4.75 0.32 -13.76
N LEU A 162 3.75 1.19 -13.93
CA LEU A 162 2.53 0.86 -14.67
C LEU A 162 2.81 0.41 -16.11
N ASN A 163 3.92 0.84 -16.71
CA ASN A 163 4.32 0.43 -18.05
C ASN A 163 4.56 -1.08 -18.18
N ALA A 164 4.86 -1.76 -17.07
CA ALA A 164 5.06 -3.21 -17.02
C ALA A 164 3.74 -4.01 -17.03
N LEU A 165 2.59 -3.33 -16.97
CA LEU A 165 1.26 -3.95 -17.01
C LEU A 165 0.65 -3.86 -18.41
N THR A 166 -0.14 -4.86 -18.76
CA THR A 166 -1.03 -4.83 -19.94
C THR A 166 -2.15 -3.79 -19.76
N GLN A 167 -2.84 -3.44 -20.85
CA GLN A 167 -3.95 -2.49 -20.80
C GLN A 167 -5.05 -2.94 -19.83
N GLN A 168 -5.46 -4.22 -19.90
CA GLN A 168 -6.48 -4.79 -19.02
C GLN A 168 -6.06 -4.73 -17.55
N GLU A 169 -4.83 -5.14 -17.22
CA GLU A 169 -4.32 -5.09 -15.85
C GLU A 169 -4.25 -3.66 -15.29
N ARG A 170 -3.96 -2.65 -16.14
CA ARG A 170 -4.00 -1.25 -15.72
C ARG A 170 -5.41 -0.81 -15.38
N GLU A 171 -6.39 -1.16 -16.21
CA GLU A 171 -7.79 -0.84 -15.98
C GLU A 171 -8.30 -1.47 -14.67
N ASP A 172 -8.02 -2.75 -14.47
CA ASP A 172 -8.35 -3.47 -13.24
C ASP A 172 -7.64 -2.88 -12.02
N PHE A 173 -6.35 -2.54 -12.16
CA PHE A 173 -5.61 -1.84 -11.12
C PHE A 173 -6.31 -0.54 -10.72
N PHE A 174 -6.64 0.33 -11.67
CA PHE A 174 -7.30 1.60 -11.37
C PHE A 174 -8.71 1.46 -10.80
N LYS A 175 -9.42 0.39 -11.16
CA LYS A 175 -10.70 0.04 -10.54
C LYS A 175 -10.48 -0.32 -9.07
N ASP A 176 -9.48 -1.15 -8.77
CA ASP A 176 -9.12 -1.52 -7.40
C ASP A 176 -8.69 -0.30 -6.57
N ILE A 177 -7.90 0.61 -7.14
CA ILE A 177 -7.50 1.86 -6.47
C ILE A 177 -8.71 2.69 -6.04
N ARG A 178 -9.69 2.86 -6.93
CA ARG A 178 -10.93 3.59 -6.61
C ARG A 178 -11.72 2.87 -5.52
N ASN A 179 -11.85 1.55 -5.61
CA ASN A 179 -12.53 0.77 -4.59
C ASN A 179 -11.87 0.90 -3.21
N ILE A 180 -10.53 0.92 -3.15
CA ILE A 180 -9.78 1.15 -1.91
C ILE A 180 -10.10 2.53 -1.34
N TYR A 181 -9.98 3.59 -2.15
CA TYR A 181 -10.28 4.94 -1.70
C TYR A 181 -11.74 5.11 -1.27
N HIS A 182 -12.69 4.51 -2.00
CA HIS A 182 -14.11 4.48 -1.61
C HIS A 182 -14.32 3.73 -0.30
N GLY A 183 -13.63 2.60 -0.10
CA GLY A 183 -13.70 1.82 1.14
C GLY A 183 -13.22 2.63 2.34
N ILE A 184 -12.06 3.28 2.22
CA ILE A 184 -11.50 4.14 3.27
C ILE A 184 -12.45 5.33 3.53
N SER A 185 -12.92 6.00 2.47
CA SER A 185 -13.82 7.16 2.60
C SER A 185 -15.16 6.79 3.22
N LYS A 186 -15.71 5.62 2.88
CA LYS A 186 -16.93 5.09 3.50
C LYS A 186 -16.73 4.83 5.00
N TYR A 187 -15.57 4.30 5.38
CA TYR A 187 -15.25 4.08 6.78
C TYR A 187 -15.21 5.40 7.57
N PHE A 188 -14.53 6.43 7.05
CA PHE A 188 -14.51 7.75 7.70
C PHE A 188 -15.90 8.37 7.79
N LYS A 189 -16.68 8.38 6.71
CA LYS A 189 -18.04 8.94 6.70
C LYS A 189 -18.99 8.31 7.74
N LEU A 190 -18.73 7.08 8.18
CA LEU A 190 -19.53 6.39 9.19
C LEU A 190 -19.04 6.59 10.63
N ASN A 191 -17.78 7.02 10.82
CA ASN A 191 -17.11 7.03 12.13
C ASN A 191 -16.47 8.38 12.51
N LEU A 192 -16.65 9.41 11.68
CA LEU A 192 -16.22 10.79 11.94
C LEU A 192 -17.39 11.61 12.50
#